data_AF-A0A7V9RDJ1-F1
#
_entry.id   AF-A0A7V9RDJ1-F1
#
_cell.length_a   1.000
_cell.length_b   1.000
_cell.length_c   1.000
_cell.angle_alpha   90.00
_cell.angle_beta   90.00
_cell.angle_gamma   90.00
#
_symmetry.space_group_name_H-M   'P 1'
#
loop_
_entity.id
_entity.type
_entity.pdbx_description
1 polymer ?
#
loop_
_entity_poly.entity_id
_entity_poly.type
_entity_poly.pdbx_seq_one_letter_code
_entity_poly.pdbx_strand_id
1 'polypeptide(L)'
;MAGERKYKRSWKNLLINKRYQLRFTLFMVGLSTLLMTGLGIWIMIVANETTKVAITSERGKSCPKVPAIQAPYEEVPDAPPPSMKLPDAPTPDAPDGARKRPKIDVTLDEMEMAKPVQIVPPVPGGKSINFESDGPTHKKGDPDPASGRRFESDGPIVKKGDPNPKSFGRRVVDHWTCELGIVAKAKDLEASHTRILMVLIAACILLVVGLAIYGIKMTHKVAGPLFKVQLYLAKMKEGRFDKVWNLRKGDQLVEFYDHFKQAHAGVVALETSDIERLKKAIAAAESAGAGDHPSIVELRTMLERKEKSVE
;
A
#
# COMPACT_ATOMS: atom_id res chain seq x y z
N MET A 1 43.88 1.81 -32.52
CA MET A 1 42.52 1.49 -32.04
C MET A 1 42.07 2.62 -31.12
N ALA A 2 41.35 3.61 -31.66
CA ALA A 2 40.87 4.74 -30.88
C ALA A 2 39.61 4.30 -30.11
N GLY A 3 39.70 4.23 -28.79
CA GLY A 3 38.57 3.89 -27.93
C GLY A 3 37.47 4.93 -28.04
N GLU A 4 36.31 4.52 -28.56
CA GLU A 4 35.10 5.33 -28.54
C GLU A 4 34.77 5.72 -27.10
N ARG A 5 34.98 6.99 -26.75
CA ARG A 5 34.51 7.53 -25.47
C ARG A 5 32.99 7.51 -25.50
N LYS A 6 32.41 6.43 -24.97
CA LYS A 6 30.98 6.22 -24.75
C LYS A 6 30.41 7.43 -24.01
N TYR A 7 29.77 8.34 -24.75
CA TYR A 7 29.23 9.58 -24.22
C TYR A 7 28.16 9.22 -23.17
N LYS A 8 28.53 9.23 -21.90
CA LYS A 8 27.61 9.05 -20.77
C LYS A 8 26.71 10.27 -20.73
N ARG A 9 25.59 10.24 -21.46
CA ARG A 9 24.51 11.21 -21.25
C ARG A 9 24.08 11.12 -19.79
N SER A 10 24.47 12.12 -19.02
CA SER A 10 24.09 12.28 -17.62
C SER A 10 22.57 12.16 -17.52
N TRP A 11 22.09 11.29 -16.62
CA TRP A 11 20.66 11.09 -16.34
C TRP A 11 19.92 12.41 -16.06
N LYS A 12 20.65 13.44 -15.64
CA LYS A 12 20.10 14.79 -15.41
C LYS A 12 19.55 15.44 -16.69
N ASN A 13 20.02 15.05 -17.89
CA ASN A 13 19.55 15.58 -19.17
C ASN A 13 18.47 14.68 -19.83
N LEU A 14 18.04 13.60 -19.17
CA LEU A 14 16.92 12.76 -19.63
C LEU A 14 15.55 13.29 -19.16
N LEU A 15 15.55 14.25 -18.22
CA LEU A 15 14.35 14.92 -17.71
C LEU A 15 14.10 16.21 -18.51
N ILE A 16 13.87 16.08 -19.81
CA ILE A 16 13.67 17.20 -20.73
C ILE A 16 12.44 18.06 -20.38
N ASN A 17 11.46 17.51 -19.63
CA ASN A 17 10.36 18.31 -19.10
C ASN A 17 9.87 17.81 -17.74
N LYS A 18 10.68 18.04 -16.71
CA LYS A 18 10.44 17.61 -15.32
C LYS A 18 9.04 18.02 -14.81
N ARG A 19 8.50 19.15 -15.26
CA ARG A 19 7.19 19.65 -14.82
C ARG A 19 6.01 18.79 -15.30
N TYR A 20 6.02 18.31 -16.54
CA TYR A 20 4.91 17.54 -17.07
C TYR A 20 4.90 16.11 -16.54
N GLN A 21 6.05 15.45 -16.56
CA GLN A 21 6.19 14.09 -16.07
C GLN A 21 5.84 14.01 -14.58
N LEU A 22 6.35 14.96 -13.77
CA LEU A 22 6.11 14.97 -12.33
C LEU A 22 4.66 15.30 -11.97
N ARG A 23 3.99 16.22 -12.69
CA ARG A 23 2.58 16.52 -12.46
C ARG A 23 1.68 15.31 -12.72
N PHE A 24 1.88 14.62 -13.84
CA PHE A 24 1.07 13.45 -14.17
C PHE A 24 1.32 12.29 -13.19
N THR A 25 2.58 11.97 -12.90
CA THR A 25 2.89 10.90 -11.94
C THR A 25 2.41 11.23 -10.54
N LEU A 26 2.54 12.48 -10.09
CA LEU A 26 2.08 12.89 -8.76
C LEU A 26 0.55 12.86 -8.67
N PHE A 27 -0.16 13.24 -9.74
CA PHE A 27 -1.61 13.10 -9.79
C PHE A 27 -2.04 11.63 -9.75
N MET A 28 -1.45 10.76 -10.58
CA MET A 28 -1.77 9.32 -10.61
C MET A 28 -1.46 8.61 -9.28
N VAL A 29 -0.27 8.86 -8.72
CA VAL A 29 0.15 8.29 -7.44
C VAL A 29 -0.67 8.86 -6.29
N GLY A 30 -0.97 10.17 -6.32
CA GLY A 30 -1.80 10.85 -5.33
C GLY A 30 -3.21 10.28 -5.30
N LEU A 31 -3.85 10.12 -6.46
CA LEU A 31 -5.17 9.52 -6.57
C LEU A 31 -5.17 8.05 -6.10
N SER A 32 -4.16 7.27 -6.50
CA SER A 32 -4.01 5.88 -6.06
C SER A 32 -3.83 5.76 -4.55
N THR A 33 -3.01 6.64 -3.96
CA THR A 33 -2.76 6.68 -2.52
C THR A 33 -4.01 7.07 -1.75
N LEU A 34 -4.78 8.04 -2.26
CA LEU A 34 -6.06 8.46 -1.68
C LEU A 34 -7.06 7.29 -1.69
N LEU A 35 -7.21 6.62 -2.83
CA LEU A 35 -8.11 5.46 -2.95
C LEU A 35 -7.69 4.30 -2.04
N MET A 36 -6.39 3.99 -1.98
CA MET A 36 -5.85 2.95 -1.09
C MET A 36 -6.01 3.31 0.39
N THR A 37 -5.86 4.58 0.75
CA THR A 37 -6.06 5.03 2.13
C THR A 37 -7.53 4.94 2.52
N GLY A 38 -8.44 5.37 1.64
CA GLY A 38 -9.89 5.24 1.85
C GLY A 38 -10.32 3.78 2.01
N LEU A 39 -9.88 2.90 1.11
CA LEU A 39 -10.14 1.45 1.20
C LEU A 39 -9.51 0.84 2.45
N GLY A 40 -8.28 1.22 2.79
CA GLY A 40 -7.58 0.72 3.98
C GLY A 40 -8.29 1.09 5.28
N ILE A 41 -8.76 2.33 5.41
CA ILE A 41 -9.57 2.78 6.55
C ILE A 41 -10.87 1.98 6.62
N TRP A 42 -11.57 1.82 5.50
CA TRP A 42 -12.81 1.04 5.45
C TRP A 42 -12.60 -0.42 5.85
N ILE A 43 -11.56 -1.07 5.34
CA ILE A 43 -11.19 -2.44 5.71
C ILE A 43 -10.86 -2.54 7.20
N MET A 44 -10.13 -1.58 7.78
CA MET A 44 -9.84 -1.59 9.23
C MET A 44 -11.10 -1.49 10.07
N ILE A 45 -12.08 -0.68 9.66
CA ILE A 45 -13.36 -0.58 10.36
C ILE A 45 -14.06 -1.95 10.35
N VAL A 46 -14.17 -2.58 9.18
CA VAL A 46 -14.81 -3.90 9.03
C VAL A 46 -14.06 -5.01 9.79
N ALA A 47 -12.72 -5.00 9.75
CA ALA A 47 -11.89 -5.97 10.45
C ALA A 47 -12.01 -5.85 11.98
N ASN A 48 -12.14 -4.63 12.51
CA ASN A 48 -12.33 -4.43 13.95
C ASN A 48 -13.66 -4.98 14.45
N GLU A 49 -14.74 -4.84 13.67
CA GLU A 49 -16.05 -5.40 14.02
C GLU A 49 -16.02 -6.93 14.09
N THR A 50 -15.42 -7.58 13.09
CA THR A 50 -15.30 -9.05 13.06
C THR A 50 -14.41 -9.60 14.19
N THR A 51 -13.30 -8.91 14.49
CA THR A 51 -12.38 -9.31 15.56
C THR A 51 -13.04 -9.21 16.93
N LYS A 52 -13.85 -8.18 17.18
CA LYS A 52 -14.57 -8.01 18.44
C LYS A 52 -15.53 -9.16 18.73
N VAL A 53 -16.25 -9.63 17.71
CA VAL A 53 -17.17 -10.77 17.84
C VAL A 53 -16.40 -12.06 18.13
N ALA A 54 -15.27 -12.29 17.45
CA ALA A 54 -14.43 -13.48 17.68
C ALA A 54 -13.89 -13.52 19.12
N ILE A 55 -13.35 -12.40 19.63
CA ILE A 55 -12.84 -12.31 21.00
C ILE A 55 -13.97 -12.50 22.02
N THR A 56 -15.14 -11.92 21.78
CA THR A 56 -16.30 -12.06 22.68
C THR A 56 -16.82 -13.49 22.72
N SER A 57 -16.82 -14.19 21.57
CA SER A 57 -17.22 -15.60 21.48
C SER A 57 -16.27 -16.51 22.26
N GLU A 58 -14.96 -16.29 22.19
CA GLU A 58 -13.97 -17.06 22.95
C GLU A 58 -14.06 -16.78 24.47
N ARG A 59 -14.31 -15.53 24.87
CA ARG A 59 -14.54 -15.17 26.28
C ARG A 59 -15.83 -15.73 26.86
N GLY A 60 -16.81 -16.05 26.02
CA GLY A 60 -18.08 -16.66 26.44
C GLY A 60 -17.97 -18.15 26.78
N LYS A 61 -16.84 -18.81 26.51
CA LYS A 61 -16.64 -20.23 26.86
C LYS A 61 -16.55 -20.38 28.37
N SER A 62 -17.56 -21.01 28.96
CA SER A 62 -17.64 -21.20 30.41
C SER A 62 -16.64 -22.25 30.89
N CYS A 63 -15.69 -21.86 31.73
CA CYS A 63 -14.80 -22.79 32.43
C CYS A 63 -15.58 -23.58 33.51
N PRO A 64 -15.12 -24.79 33.88
CA PRO A 64 -15.74 -25.57 34.93
C PRO A 64 -15.78 -24.75 36.23
N LYS A 65 -16.96 -24.66 36.87
CA LYS A 65 -17.14 -23.84 38.08
C LYS A 65 -16.38 -24.47 39.25
N VAL A 66 -15.60 -23.65 39.95
CA VAL A 66 -14.99 -24.07 41.22
C VAL A 66 -16.12 -24.29 42.24
N PRO A 67 -16.17 -25.44 42.93
CA PRO A 67 -17.13 -25.65 44.00
C PRO A 67 -16.99 -24.53 45.03
N ALA A 68 -18.10 -23.88 45.39
CA ALA A 68 -18.07 -22.88 46.45
C ALA A 68 -17.54 -23.56 47.71
N ILE A 69 -16.46 -23.01 48.27
CA ILE A 69 -16.05 -23.34 49.63
C ILE A 69 -17.15 -22.73 50.49
N GLN A 70 -18.18 -23.52 50.80
CA GLN A 70 -19.03 -23.21 51.93
C GLN A 70 -18.11 -23.34 53.13
N ALA A 71 -17.44 -22.24 53.48
CA ALA A 71 -16.88 -22.11 54.80
C ALA A 71 -18.08 -22.35 55.72
N PRO A 72 -18.03 -23.34 56.63
CA PRO A 72 -18.96 -23.33 57.74
C PRO A 72 -18.62 -22.07 58.50
N TYR A 73 -19.33 -20.98 58.18
CA TYR A 73 -19.56 -19.96 59.16
C TYR A 73 -20.45 -20.69 60.18
N GLU A 74 -19.83 -21.26 61.20
CA GLU A 74 -20.57 -21.35 62.46
C GLU A 74 -20.99 -19.91 62.73
N GLU A 75 -22.29 -19.64 62.69
CA GLU A 75 -22.84 -18.45 63.32
C GLU A 75 -22.33 -18.48 64.76
N VAL A 76 -21.23 -17.79 65.04
CA VAL A 76 -20.77 -17.56 66.41
C VAL A 76 -21.89 -16.72 67.03
N PRO A 77 -22.66 -17.26 67.98
CA PRO A 77 -23.77 -16.51 68.56
C PRO A 77 -23.20 -15.28 69.26
N ASP A 78 -23.67 -14.11 68.84
CA ASP A 78 -23.57 -12.84 69.58
C ASP A 78 -22.17 -12.38 70.01
N ALA A 79 -21.14 -12.56 69.19
CA ALA A 79 -19.96 -11.71 69.31
C ALA A 79 -20.33 -10.31 68.78
N PRO A 80 -20.28 -9.23 69.60
CA PRO A 80 -20.57 -7.88 69.13
C PRO A 80 -19.61 -7.54 67.98
N PRO A 81 -20.09 -6.86 66.92
CA PRO A 81 -19.26 -6.53 65.78
C PRO A 81 -18.00 -5.81 66.28
N PRO A 82 -16.79 -6.23 65.88
CA PRO A 82 -15.58 -5.53 66.28
C PRO A 82 -15.73 -4.08 65.85
N SER A 83 -15.68 -3.15 66.82
CA SER A 83 -15.72 -1.72 66.53
C SER A 83 -14.44 -1.33 65.81
N MET A 84 -14.39 -1.55 64.50
CA MET A 84 -13.41 -0.91 63.64
C MET A 84 -13.75 0.58 63.63
N LYS A 85 -13.21 1.30 64.60
CA LYS A 85 -13.02 2.74 64.46
C LYS A 85 -12.05 2.91 63.30
N LEU A 86 -12.56 3.28 62.13
CA LEU A 86 -11.71 3.86 61.11
C LEU A 86 -11.00 5.07 61.76
N PRO A 87 -9.66 5.17 61.69
CA PRO A 87 -8.99 6.38 62.12
C PRO A 87 -9.58 7.56 61.34
N ASP A 88 -10.02 8.58 62.07
CA ASP A 88 -10.64 9.78 61.50
C ASP A 88 -9.76 10.35 60.39
N ALA A 89 -10.38 10.63 59.24
CA ALA A 89 -9.73 11.27 58.13
C ALA A 89 -9.18 12.64 58.58
N PRO A 90 -7.91 12.97 58.26
CA PRO A 90 -7.34 14.26 58.63
C PRO A 90 -8.13 15.39 57.97
N THR A 91 -8.64 16.31 58.79
CA THR A 91 -9.36 17.51 58.36
C THR A 91 -8.47 18.46 57.55
N PRO A 92 -8.99 19.10 56.49
CA PRO A 92 -8.21 19.94 55.59
C PRO A 92 -8.21 21.40 56.05
N ASP A 93 -7.55 21.72 57.17
CA ASP A 93 -7.35 23.12 57.59
C ASP A 93 -5.92 23.34 58.11
N ALA A 94 -4.99 23.56 57.18
CA ALA A 94 -3.73 24.26 57.47
C ALA A 94 -3.21 24.97 56.20
N PRO A 95 -2.89 26.27 56.27
CA PRO A 95 -2.49 27.06 55.12
C PRO A 95 -1.06 26.78 54.68
N ASP A 96 -0.84 27.08 53.41
CA ASP A 96 0.37 27.08 52.60
C ASP A 96 1.70 27.17 53.36
N GLY A 97 2.57 26.18 53.14
CA GLY A 97 3.89 26.11 53.77
C GLY A 97 4.77 24.98 53.23
N ALA A 98 5.32 25.18 52.04
CA ALA A 98 6.59 24.60 51.58
C ALA A 98 6.89 23.12 51.91
N ARG A 99 6.14 22.17 51.32
CA ARG A 99 6.62 20.78 51.24
C ARG A 99 7.61 20.61 50.09
N LYS A 100 8.91 20.61 50.42
CA LYS A 100 9.97 20.08 49.56
C LYS A 100 9.61 18.65 49.16
N ARG A 101 9.47 18.39 47.86
CA ARG A 101 9.36 17.02 47.32
C ARG A 101 10.64 16.26 47.68
N PRO A 102 10.56 15.07 48.30
CA PRO A 102 11.72 14.20 48.37
C PRO A 102 12.07 13.75 46.95
N LYS A 103 13.31 13.99 46.53
CA LYS A 103 13.88 13.36 45.35
C LYS A 103 14.00 11.87 45.65
N ILE A 104 13.20 11.07 44.96
CA ILE A 104 13.41 9.62 44.90
C ILE A 104 14.38 9.42 43.74
N ASP A 105 15.67 9.35 44.06
CA ASP A 105 16.68 8.88 43.13
C ASP A 105 16.54 7.35 43.05
N VAL A 106 15.81 6.86 42.05
CA VAL A 106 15.82 5.45 41.68
C VAL A 106 17.07 5.21 40.85
N THR A 107 18.15 4.78 41.50
CA THR A 107 19.32 4.21 40.82
C THR A 107 18.90 2.89 40.17
N LEU A 108 18.81 2.90 38.83
CA LEU A 108 18.80 1.69 38.01
C LEU A 108 20.23 1.10 38.03
N ASP A 109 20.57 0.35 39.06
CA ASP A 109 21.72 -0.53 39.02
C ASP A 109 21.31 -1.92 39.54
N GLU A 110 21.69 -2.93 38.76
CA GLU A 110 21.62 -4.37 39.02
C GLU A 110 20.24 -5.00 39.25
N MET A 111 19.47 -5.14 38.18
CA MET A 111 18.63 -6.34 38.03
C MET A 111 19.40 -7.37 37.21
N GLU A 112 19.98 -8.31 37.94
CA GLU A 112 20.63 -9.53 37.47
C GLU A 112 19.71 -10.26 36.48
N MET A 113 20.17 -10.40 35.23
CA MET A 113 19.45 -11.10 34.17
C MET A 113 19.34 -12.59 34.52
N ALA A 114 18.15 -13.01 34.94
CA ALA A 114 17.79 -14.43 34.98
C ALA A 114 17.97 -15.04 33.58
N LYS A 115 18.80 -16.09 33.49
CA LYS A 115 19.14 -16.81 32.25
C LYS A 115 17.88 -17.29 31.52
N PRO A 116 17.84 -17.21 30.17
CA PRO A 116 16.72 -17.74 29.40
C PRO A 116 16.65 -19.26 29.52
N VAL A 117 15.45 -19.75 29.84
CA VAL A 117 15.08 -21.17 29.75
C VAL A 117 15.24 -21.61 28.29
N GLN A 118 16.15 -22.55 28.03
CA GLN A 118 16.31 -23.15 26.71
C GLN A 118 15.08 -24.00 26.39
N ILE A 119 14.32 -23.57 25.40
CA ILE A 119 13.25 -24.37 24.79
C ILE A 119 13.93 -25.36 23.83
N VAL A 120 13.82 -26.64 24.14
CA VAL A 120 14.31 -27.74 23.29
C VAL A 120 13.46 -27.80 22.01
N PRO A 121 14.05 -27.79 20.81
CA PRO A 121 13.30 -27.91 19.56
C PRO A 121 12.76 -29.34 19.36
N PRO A 122 11.63 -29.52 18.64
CA PRO A 122 11.09 -30.83 18.34
C PRO A 122 11.96 -31.59 17.34
N VAL A 123 12.08 -32.89 17.57
CA VAL A 123 12.82 -33.89 16.79
C VAL A 123 12.36 -33.90 15.32
N PRO A 124 13.29 -33.87 14.32
CA PRO A 124 12.93 -34.01 12.92
C PRO A 124 12.87 -35.50 12.54
N GLY A 125 11.66 -36.02 12.33
CA GLY A 125 11.49 -37.43 11.98
C GLY A 125 10.05 -37.82 11.66
N GLY A 126 9.42 -37.14 10.70
CA GLY A 126 8.09 -37.49 10.19
C GLY A 126 8.05 -37.39 8.68
N LYS A 127 7.86 -38.53 8.00
CA LYS A 127 7.76 -38.67 6.55
C LYS A 127 6.73 -37.70 5.97
N SER A 128 7.11 -37.05 4.87
CA SER A 128 6.23 -36.26 4.00
C SER A 128 5.07 -37.10 3.48
N ILE A 129 3.85 -36.72 3.85
CA ILE A 129 2.62 -37.19 3.21
C ILE A 129 2.31 -36.17 2.12
N ASN A 130 2.40 -36.60 0.85
CA ASN A 130 2.00 -35.81 -0.31
C ASN A 130 0.48 -35.63 -0.26
N PHE A 131 0.02 -34.37 -0.29
CA PHE A 131 -1.39 -34.04 -0.47
C PHE A 131 -1.63 -33.85 -1.97
N GLU A 132 -2.14 -34.90 -2.60
CA GLU A 132 -2.72 -34.88 -3.94
C GLU A 132 -3.95 -33.94 -3.91
N SER A 133 -3.96 -32.92 -4.77
CA SER A 133 -5.06 -31.97 -4.86
C SER A 133 -6.14 -32.47 -5.81
N ASP A 134 -7.11 -33.20 -5.27
CA ASP A 134 -8.38 -33.45 -5.99
C ASP A 134 -9.36 -32.33 -5.69
N GLY A 135 -9.65 -31.52 -6.71
CA GLY A 135 -10.65 -30.47 -6.67
C GLY A 135 -12.08 -31.03 -6.62
N PRO A 136 -13.03 -30.38 -5.92
CA PRO A 136 -14.39 -30.88 -5.89
C PRO A 136 -15.17 -30.39 -7.11
N THR A 137 -15.61 -31.35 -7.94
CA THR A 137 -16.74 -31.18 -8.85
C THR A 137 -18.00 -30.91 -8.04
N HIS A 138 -18.61 -29.74 -8.26
CA HIS A 138 -19.93 -29.38 -7.74
C HIS A 138 -20.98 -30.39 -8.23
N LYS A 139 -21.47 -31.26 -7.35
CA LYS A 139 -22.75 -31.97 -7.52
C LYS A 139 -23.84 -31.23 -6.75
N LYS A 140 -24.87 -30.89 -7.50
CA LYS A 140 -26.16 -30.31 -7.09
C LYS A 140 -26.97 -31.43 -6.39
N GLY A 141 -27.44 -31.20 -5.17
CA GLY A 141 -28.26 -32.17 -4.43
C GLY A 141 -28.84 -31.56 -3.15
N ASP A 142 -30.12 -31.23 -3.24
CA ASP A 142 -31.18 -31.11 -2.22
C ASP A 142 -31.06 -30.17 -1.00
N PRO A 143 -32.18 -29.49 -0.63
CA PRO A 143 -32.29 -28.72 0.60
C PRO A 143 -32.64 -29.66 1.77
N ASP A 144 -31.76 -29.74 2.76
CA ASP A 144 -32.00 -30.48 3.99
C ASP A 144 -32.67 -29.55 5.03
N PRO A 145 -33.93 -29.77 5.44
CA PRO A 145 -34.55 -29.04 6.52
C PRO A 145 -34.22 -29.73 7.85
N ALA A 146 -33.87 -28.94 8.86
CA ALA A 146 -33.67 -29.34 10.25
C ALA A 146 -32.35 -30.08 10.59
N SER A 147 -31.36 -29.32 11.05
CA SER A 147 -30.49 -29.81 12.12
C SER A 147 -30.28 -28.74 13.20
N GLY A 148 -31.28 -28.63 14.08
CA GLY A 148 -31.08 -28.08 15.41
C GLY A 148 -30.20 -29.04 16.20
N ARG A 149 -28.87 -28.82 16.17
CA ARG A 149 -27.98 -29.48 17.12
C ARG A 149 -27.96 -28.70 18.42
N ARG A 150 -28.92 -29.04 19.27
CA ARG A 150 -28.84 -28.89 20.73
C ARG A 150 -27.58 -29.63 21.18
N PHE A 151 -26.58 -28.92 21.68
CA PHE A 151 -25.48 -29.54 22.41
C PHE A 151 -26.09 -30.05 23.72
N GLU A 152 -26.53 -31.31 23.71
CA GLU A 152 -26.90 -32.06 24.90
C GLU A 152 -25.59 -32.29 25.69
N SER A 153 -25.30 -31.37 26.61
CA SER A 153 -24.21 -31.56 27.57
C SER A 153 -24.66 -32.53 28.65
N ASP A 154 -24.79 -33.80 28.30
CA ASP A 154 -24.84 -34.89 29.28
C ASP A 154 -23.43 -35.15 29.79
N GLY A 155 -22.85 -34.14 30.43
CA GLY A 155 -21.81 -34.38 31.41
C GLY A 155 -22.45 -35.19 32.55
N PRO A 156 -21.74 -36.17 33.14
CA PRO A 156 -22.28 -36.91 34.28
C PRO A 156 -22.72 -35.91 35.34
N ILE A 157 -23.99 -35.97 35.72
CA ILE A 157 -24.54 -35.26 36.88
C ILE A 157 -23.81 -35.85 38.10
N VAL A 158 -22.63 -35.33 38.39
CA VAL A 158 -21.88 -35.68 39.60
C VAL A 158 -22.78 -35.25 40.75
N LYS A 159 -23.26 -36.25 41.50
CA LYS A 159 -24.09 -36.04 42.69
C LYS A 159 -23.42 -34.97 43.56
N LYS A 160 -24.24 -34.02 43.98
CA LYS A 160 -23.86 -32.90 44.84
C LYS A 160 -23.24 -33.47 46.12
N GLY A 161 -21.91 -33.50 46.19
CA GLY A 161 -21.16 -33.93 47.37
C GLY A 161 -20.54 -35.32 47.27
N ASP A 162 -19.58 -35.52 46.37
CA ASP A 162 -18.46 -36.40 46.71
C ASP A 162 -17.41 -35.54 47.44
N PRO A 163 -17.32 -35.62 48.78
CA PRO A 163 -16.40 -34.82 49.59
C PRO A 163 -14.96 -35.31 49.48
N ASN A 164 -14.58 -35.99 48.38
CA ASN A 164 -13.24 -36.48 48.21
C ASN A 164 -12.29 -35.29 47.98
N PRO A 165 -11.39 -34.97 48.94
CA PRO A 165 -10.53 -33.80 48.87
C PRO A 165 -9.63 -33.81 47.63
N LYS A 166 -9.31 -35.01 47.10
CA LYS A 166 -8.51 -35.16 45.87
C LYS A 166 -9.23 -34.66 44.61
N SER A 167 -10.58 -34.65 44.61
CA SER A 167 -11.38 -34.19 43.47
C SER A 167 -11.53 -32.66 43.42
N PHE A 168 -11.49 -31.99 44.58
CA PHE A 168 -11.55 -30.53 44.66
C PHE A 168 -10.31 -29.88 44.03
N GLY A 169 -9.12 -30.37 44.40
CA GLY A 169 -7.86 -29.87 43.84
C GLY A 169 -7.80 -29.98 42.31
N ARG A 170 -8.26 -31.10 41.74
CA ARG A 170 -8.35 -31.26 40.28
C ARG A 170 -9.29 -30.23 39.63
N ARG A 171 -10.49 -30.02 40.17
CA ARG A 171 -11.44 -29.02 39.64
C ARG A 171 -10.90 -27.59 39.68
N VAL A 172 -10.16 -27.23 40.73
CA VAL A 172 -9.49 -25.92 40.81
C VAL A 172 -8.42 -25.80 39.73
N VAL A 173 -7.57 -26.81 39.55
CA VAL A 173 -6.55 -26.83 38.51
C VAL A 173 -7.19 -26.77 37.11
N ASP A 174 -8.24 -27.54 36.85
CA ASP A 174 -8.96 -27.55 35.57
C ASP A 174 -9.61 -26.19 35.26
N HIS A 175 -10.12 -25.50 36.29
CA HIS A 175 -10.65 -24.15 36.14
C HIS A 175 -9.56 -23.14 35.76
N TRP A 176 -8.45 -23.09 36.51
CA TRP A 176 -7.37 -22.14 36.25
C TRP A 176 -6.64 -22.41 34.92
N THR A 177 -6.47 -23.68 34.55
CA THR A 177 -5.89 -24.05 33.25
C THR A 177 -6.81 -23.63 32.10
N CYS A 178 -8.13 -23.75 32.27
CA CYS A 178 -9.11 -23.24 31.31
C CYS A 178 -9.03 -21.70 31.17
N GLU A 179 -9.04 -20.96 32.27
CA GLU A 179 -8.94 -19.48 32.28
C GLU A 179 -7.63 -18.98 31.63
N LEU A 180 -6.49 -19.58 31.99
CA LEU A 180 -5.19 -19.26 31.37
C LEU A 180 -5.19 -19.57 29.87
N GLY A 181 -5.85 -20.67 29.47
CA GLY A 181 -6.01 -21.03 28.07
C GLY A 181 -6.80 -19.99 27.26
N ILE A 182 -7.86 -19.42 27.84
CA ILE A 182 -8.65 -18.35 27.20
C ILE A 182 -7.80 -17.09 27.04
N VAL A 183 -7.05 -16.69 28.08
CA VAL A 183 -6.17 -15.51 28.02
C VAL A 183 -5.05 -15.68 27.02
N ALA A 184 -4.41 -16.86 26.97
CA ALA A 184 -3.36 -17.17 26.00
C ALA A 184 -3.89 -17.11 24.56
N LYS A 185 -5.04 -17.72 24.29
CA LYS A 185 -5.69 -17.66 22.97
C LYS A 185 -6.04 -16.22 22.56
N ALA A 186 -6.58 -15.42 23.48
CA ALA A 186 -6.89 -14.02 23.19
C ALA A 186 -5.63 -13.23 22.75
N LYS A 187 -4.50 -13.43 23.42
CA LYS A 187 -3.21 -12.82 23.03
C LYS A 187 -2.70 -13.31 21.67
N ASP A 188 -2.82 -14.61 21.39
CA ASP A 188 -2.42 -15.17 20.09
C ASP A 188 -3.27 -14.63 18.94
N LEU A 189 -4.58 -14.41 19.17
CA LEU A 189 -5.47 -13.77 18.20
C LEU A 189 -5.05 -12.31 17.94
N GLU A 190 -4.75 -11.54 18.98
CA GLU A 190 -4.28 -10.14 18.85
C GLU A 190 -2.94 -10.04 18.09
N ALA A 191 -1.99 -10.92 18.42
CA ALA A 191 -0.69 -10.97 17.75
C ALA A 191 -0.83 -11.37 16.27
N SER A 192 -1.69 -12.35 15.97
CA SER A 192 -1.97 -12.78 14.60
C SER A 192 -2.66 -11.67 13.80
N HIS A 193 -3.63 -10.98 14.38
CA HIS A 193 -4.31 -9.86 13.73
C HIS A 193 -3.32 -8.73 13.41
N THR A 194 -2.44 -8.38 14.34
CA THR A 194 -1.42 -7.35 14.13
C THR A 194 -0.41 -7.77 13.04
N ARG A 195 -0.02 -9.05 13.01
CA ARG A 195 0.84 -9.59 11.95
C ARG A 195 0.19 -9.52 10.57
N ILE A 196 -1.08 -9.92 10.46
CA ILE A 196 -1.85 -9.83 9.20
C ILE A 196 -1.94 -8.37 8.73
N LEU A 197 -2.24 -7.44 9.64
CA LEU A 197 -2.32 -6.01 9.34
C LEU A 197 -0.96 -5.46 8.86
N MET A 198 0.14 -5.82 9.51
CA MET A 198 1.49 -5.43 9.07
C MET A 198 1.82 -5.97 7.67
N VAL A 199 1.49 -7.23 7.39
CA VAL A 199 1.70 -7.83 6.05
C VAL A 199 0.87 -7.10 4.99
N LEU A 200 -0.39 -6.78 5.28
CA LEU A 200 -1.28 -6.05 4.37
C LEU A 200 -0.75 -4.63 4.08
N ILE A 201 -0.33 -3.89 5.11
CA ILE A 201 0.28 -2.56 4.94
C ILE A 201 1.57 -2.66 4.11
N ALA A 202 2.44 -3.62 4.40
CA ALA A 202 3.67 -3.83 3.65
C ALA A 202 3.39 -4.14 2.17
N ALA A 203 2.40 -5.00 1.89
CA ALA A 203 1.97 -5.32 0.54
C ALA A 203 1.40 -4.09 -0.20
N CYS A 204 0.59 -3.27 0.47
CA CYS A 204 0.08 -2.01 -0.10
C CYS A 204 1.22 -1.05 -0.45
N ILE A 205 2.19 -0.84 0.44
CA ILE A 205 3.35 0.02 0.20
C ILE A 205 4.15 -0.50 -0.99
N LEU A 206 4.44 -1.80 -1.01
CA LEU A 206 5.18 -2.44 -2.11
C LEU A 206 4.47 -2.24 -3.46
N LEU A 207 3.14 -2.39 -3.49
CA LEU A 207 2.34 -2.20 -4.69
C LEU A 207 2.40 -0.74 -5.16
N VAL A 208 2.24 0.24 -4.25
CA VAL A 208 2.35 1.68 -4.57
C VAL A 208 3.71 2.00 -5.17
N VAL A 209 4.79 1.51 -4.55
CA VAL A 209 6.16 1.71 -5.03
C VAL A 209 6.36 1.06 -6.41
N GLY A 210 5.86 -0.16 -6.59
CA GLY A 210 5.91 -0.88 -7.87
C GLY A 210 5.18 -0.12 -8.99
N LEU A 211 3.97 0.38 -8.72
CA LEU A 211 3.21 1.19 -9.67
C LEU A 211 3.89 2.53 -9.97
N ALA A 212 4.51 3.17 -8.97
CA ALA A 212 5.25 4.41 -9.19
C ALA A 212 6.46 4.19 -10.11
N ILE A 213 7.25 3.14 -9.86
CA ILE A 213 8.39 2.77 -10.71
C ILE A 213 7.93 2.43 -12.12
N TYR A 214 6.86 1.63 -12.25
CA TYR A 214 6.26 1.28 -13.54
C TYR A 214 5.75 2.51 -14.30
N GLY A 215 5.05 3.42 -13.62
CA GLY A 215 4.55 4.67 -14.19
C GLY A 215 5.68 5.54 -14.72
N ILE A 216 6.75 5.72 -13.95
CA ILE A 216 7.95 6.45 -14.41
C ILE A 216 8.52 5.81 -15.68
N LYS A 217 8.69 4.48 -15.69
CA LYS A 217 9.23 3.73 -16.83
C LYS A 217 8.34 3.88 -18.07
N MET A 218 7.01 3.82 -17.90
CA MET A 218 6.04 3.98 -18.97
C MET A 218 6.06 5.42 -19.53
N THR A 219 6.05 6.44 -18.67
CA THR A 219 6.10 7.83 -19.11
C THR A 219 7.38 8.13 -19.90
N HIS A 220 8.51 7.51 -19.59
CA HIS A 220 9.72 7.67 -20.40
C HIS A 220 9.58 7.16 -21.83
N LYS A 221 8.87 6.05 -22.04
CA LYS A 221 8.66 5.47 -23.38
C LYS A 221 7.68 6.25 -24.26
N VAL A 222 6.81 7.06 -23.64
CA VAL A 222 5.74 7.79 -24.33
C VAL A 222 6.06 9.29 -24.46
N ALA A 223 6.57 9.92 -23.39
CA ALA A 223 6.77 11.37 -23.36
C ALA A 223 7.94 11.84 -24.24
N GLY A 224 9.00 11.03 -24.39
CA GLY A 224 10.15 11.36 -25.22
C GLY A 224 9.77 11.60 -26.69
N PRO A 225 9.12 10.62 -27.35
CA PRO A 225 8.63 10.77 -28.72
C PRO A 225 7.65 11.94 -28.89
N LEU A 226 6.72 12.07 -27.95
CA LEU A 226 5.68 13.10 -28.00
C LEU A 226 6.29 14.52 -27.95
N PHE A 227 7.27 14.74 -27.07
CA PHE A 227 8.00 16.00 -27.00
C PHE A 227 8.73 16.31 -28.31
N LYS A 228 9.31 15.29 -28.95
CA LYS A 228 10.00 15.46 -30.23
C LYS A 228 9.04 15.87 -31.34
N VAL A 229 7.86 15.25 -31.41
CA VAL A 229 6.80 15.64 -32.35
C VAL A 229 6.34 17.07 -32.10
N GLN A 230 6.13 17.46 -30.84
CA GLN A 230 5.78 18.84 -30.48
C GLN A 230 6.84 19.84 -30.95
N LEU A 231 8.13 19.52 -30.81
CA LEU A 231 9.23 20.37 -31.27
C LEU A 231 9.19 20.56 -32.80
N TYR A 232 8.97 19.50 -33.57
CA TYR A 232 8.87 19.61 -35.03
C TYR A 232 7.60 20.34 -35.48
N LEU A 233 6.46 20.11 -34.82
CA LEU A 233 5.23 20.87 -35.07
C LEU A 233 5.42 22.37 -34.79
N ALA A 234 6.14 22.72 -33.73
CA ALA A 234 6.47 24.12 -33.42
C ALA A 234 7.36 24.75 -34.51
N LYS A 235 8.32 24.00 -35.06
CA LYS A 235 9.15 24.46 -36.19
C LYS A 235 8.34 24.62 -37.48
N MET A 236 7.48 23.65 -37.81
CA MET A 236 6.57 23.79 -38.97
C MET A 236 5.63 24.99 -38.82
N LYS A 237 5.13 25.26 -37.62
CA LYS A 237 4.33 26.46 -37.32
C LYS A 237 5.12 27.76 -37.58
N GLU A 238 6.44 27.72 -37.44
CA GLU A 238 7.33 28.84 -37.71
C GLU A 238 7.82 28.88 -39.17
N GLY A 239 7.34 27.96 -40.02
CA GLY A 239 7.82 27.82 -41.40
C GLY A 239 9.27 27.36 -41.45
N ARG A 240 9.67 26.40 -40.60
CA ARG A 240 10.98 25.75 -40.65
C ARG A 240 10.80 24.25 -40.82
N PHE A 241 11.31 23.72 -41.91
CA PHE A 241 11.08 22.34 -42.34
C PHE A 241 12.32 21.46 -42.20
N ASP A 242 12.99 21.54 -41.05
CA ASP A 242 14.20 20.77 -40.74
C ASP A 242 14.05 19.26 -40.97
N LYS A 243 15.19 18.60 -41.22
CA LYS A 243 15.27 17.14 -41.32
C LYS A 243 14.74 16.42 -40.07
N VAL A 244 13.75 15.56 -40.27
CA VAL A 244 13.15 14.74 -39.21
C VAL A 244 13.96 13.45 -39.00
N TRP A 245 14.54 13.28 -37.82
CA TRP A 245 15.35 12.11 -37.47
C TRP A 245 14.50 10.97 -36.88
N ASN A 246 14.86 9.72 -37.14
CA ASN A 246 14.16 8.55 -36.58
C ASN A 246 14.10 8.55 -35.04
N LEU A 247 13.08 7.87 -34.52
CA LEU A 247 12.86 7.69 -33.09
C LEU A 247 13.78 6.60 -32.50
N ARG A 248 13.93 6.57 -31.17
CA ARG A 248 14.72 5.54 -30.49
C ARG A 248 14.02 4.18 -30.59
N LYS A 249 14.79 3.11 -30.75
CA LYS A 249 14.27 1.73 -30.71
C LYS A 249 13.67 1.43 -29.33
N GLY A 250 12.43 0.94 -29.30
CA GLY A 250 11.72 0.50 -28.09
C GLY A 250 10.78 1.52 -27.46
N ASP A 251 10.62 2.69 -28.09
CA ASP A 251 9.56 3.65 -27.78
C ASP A 251 8.21 3.10 -28.28
N GLN A 252 7.10 3.48 -27.65
CA GLN A 252 5.78 2.93 -28.01
C GLN A 252 5.12 3.65 -29.18
N LEU A 253 5.48 4.91 -29.42
CA LEU A 253 4.89 5.76 -30.46
C LEU A 253 5.68 5.70 -31.78
N VAL A 254 6.37 4.59 -32.06
CA VAL A 254 7.18 4.46 -33.29
C VAL A 254 6.32 4.56 -34.53
N GLU A 255 5.21 3.83 -34.58
CA GLU A 255 4.29 3.83 -35.72
C GLU A 255 3.63 5.21 -35.93
N PHE A 256 3.12 5.82 -34.86
CA PHE A 256 2.63 7.20 -34.90
C PHE A 256 3.68 8.18 -35.42
N TYR A 257 4.94 8.03 -34.97
CA TYR A 257 6.04 8.88 -35.41
C TYR A 257 6.38 8.66 -36.90
N ASP A 258 6.23 7.44 -37.40
CA ASP A 258 6.42 7.13 -38.81
C ASP A 258 5.36 7.79 -39.69
N HIS A 259 4.09 7.77 -39.28
CA HIS A 259 3.03 8.55 -39.94
C HIS A 259 3.30 10.05 -39.91
N PHE A 260 3.77 10.58 -38.77
CA PHE A 260 4.16 11.99 -38.67
C PHE A 260 5.29 12.34 -39.64
N LYS A 261 6.33 11.50 -39.77
CA LYS A 261 7.42 11.72 -40.73
C LYS A 261 6.92 11.74 -42.17
N GLN A 262 6.02 10.82 -42.53
CA GLN A 262 5.45 10.76 -43.87
C GLN A 262 4.64 12.03 -44.17
N ALA A 263 3.81 12.47 -43.22
CA ALA A 263 3.07 13.72 -43.34
C ALA A 263 4.00 14.94 -43.47
N HIS A 264 5.03 15.04 -42.62
CA HIS A 264 6.04 16.10 -42.72
C HIS A 264 6.74 16.09 -44.08
N ALA A 265 7.17 14.92 -44.56
CA ALA A 265 7.81 14.79 -45.87
C ALA A 265 6.87 15.24 -47.00
N GLY A 266 5.56 14.95 -46.91
CA GLY A 266 4.57 15.44 -47.86
C GLY A 266 4.46 16.97 -47.87
N VAL A 267 4.48 17.62 -46.71
CA VAL A 267 4.47 19.09 -46.61
C VAL A 267 5.75 19.70 -47.20
N VAL A 268 6.91 19.11 -46.92
CA VAL A 268 8.18 19.58 -47.51
C VAL A 268 8.19 19.42 -49.03
N ALA A 269 7.69 18.29 -49.54
CA ALA A 269 7.59 18.07 -50.98
C ALA A 269 6.64 19.07 -51.65
N LEU A 270 5.52 19.39 -51.00
CA LEU A 270 4.59 20.42 -51.47
C LEU A 270 5.27 21.80 -51.54
N GLU A 271 5.92 22.21 -50.45
CA GLU A 271 6.60 23.51 -50.37
C GLU A 271 7.73 23.62 -51.42
N THR A 272 8.46 22.53 -51.64
CA THR A 272 9.51 22.45 -52.67
C THR A 272 8.92 22.59 -54.08
N SER A 273 7.81 21.91 -54.37
CA SER A 273 7.08 22.06 -55.65
C SER A 273 6.60 23.50 -55.86
N ASP A 274 6.09 24.14 -54.80
CA ASP A 274 5.64 25.53 -54.88
C ASP A 274 6.79 26.50 -55.14
N ILE A 275 7.94 26.31 -54.49
CA ILE A 275 9.18 27.06 -54.77
C ILE A 275 9.58 26.92 -56.24
N GLU A 276 9.56 25.70 -56.79
CA GLU A 276 9.86 25.47 -58.21
C GLU A 276 8.88 26.17 -59.15
N ARG A 277 7.58 26.16 -58.82
CA ARG A 277 6.55 26.86 -59.60
C ARG A 277 6.74 28.37 -59.53
N LEU A 278 7.03 28.93 -58.36
CA LEU A 278 7.34 30.35 -58.20
C LEU A 278 8.56 30.74 -59.03
N LYS A 279 9.64 29.96 -59.00
CA LYS A 279 10.84 30.18 -59.83
C LYS A 279 10.50 30.25 -61.32
N LYS A 280 9.72 29.29 -61.82
CA LYS A 280 9.31 29.26 -63.23
C LYS A 280 8.43 30.45 -63.60
N ALA A 281 7.50 30.83 -62.73
CA ALA A 281 6.63 31.99 -62.95
C ALA A 281 7.40 33.31 -62.99
N ILE A 282 8.35 33.49 -62.06
CA ILE A 282 9.24 34.66 -62.02
C ILE A 282 10.09 34.72 -63.30
N ALA A 283 10.73 33.62 -63.69
CA ALA A 283 11.54 33.56 -64.90
C ALA A 283 10.74 33.85 -66.19
N ALA A 284 9.50 33.35 -66.28
CA ALA A 284 8.61 33.64 -67.41
C ALA A 284 8.23 35.12 -67.47
N ALA A 285 7.89 35.73 -66.32
CA ALA A 285 7.56 37.16 -66.25
C ALA A 285 8.76 38.06 -66.60
N GLU A 286 9.96 37.68 -66.16
CA GLU A 286 11.21 38.35 -66.52
C GLU A 286 11.47 38.29 -68.03
N SER A 287 11.28 37.11 -68.64
CA SER A 287 11.43 36.95 -70.10
C SER A 287 10.41 37.75 -70.91
N ALA A 288 9.25 38.07 -70.32
CA ALA A 288 8.21 38.91 -70.92
C ALA A 288 8.44 40.42 -70.69
N GLY A 289 9.55 40.83 -70.07
CA GLY A 289 9.88 42.23 -69.82
C GLY A 289 9.18 42.85 -68.59
N ALA A 290 8.55 42.04 -67.74
CA ALA A 290 7.88 42.50 -66.52
C ALA A 290 8.78 42.41 -65.26
N GLY A 291 10.09 42.25 -65.42
CA GLY A 291 11.03 41.98 -64.32
C GLY A 291 11.09 43.05 -63.23
N ASP A 292 10.85 44.32 -63.59
CA ASP A 292 10.83 45.46 -62.65
C ASP A 292 9.44 45.76 -62.07
N HIS A 293 8.42 44.99 -62.45
CA HIS A 293 7.08 45.18 -61.92
C HIS A 293 7.08 44.91 -60.40
N PRO A 294 6.46 45.78 -59.56
CA PRO A 294 6.49 45.63 -58.10
C PRO A 294 6.07 44.24 -57.60
N SER A 295 5.11 43.61 -58.28
CA SER A 295 4.66 42.24 -57.94
C SER A 295 5.74 41.17 -58.15
N ILE A 296 6.63 41.31 -59.14
CA ILE A 296 7.71 40.35 -59.36
C ILE A 296 8.78 40.50 -58.28
N VAL A 297 9.07 41.73 -57.85
CA VAL A 297 9.95 41.98 -56.70
C VAL A 297 9.39 41.34 -55.43
N GLU A 298 8.09 41.49 -55.17
CA GLU A 298 7.44 40.83 -54.03
C GLU A 298 7.52 39.29 -54.12
N LEU A 299 7.28 38.71 -55.30
CA LEU A 299 7.40 37.27 -55.51
C LEU A 299 8.83 36.76 -55.29
N ARG A 300 9.86 37.53 -55.66
CA ARG A 300 11.27 37.19 -55.33
C ARG A 300 11.50 37.17 -53.82
N THR A 301 11.02 38.16 -53.08
CA THR A 301 11.14 38.17 -51.62
C THR A 301 10.38 37.00 -50.96
N MET A 302 9.22 36.63 -51.53
CA MET A 302 8.47 35.45 -51.06
C MET A 302 9.22 34.15 -51.37
N LEU A 303 9.83 34.05 -52.54
CA LEU A 303 10.66 32.91 -52.93
C LEU A 303 11.83 32.74 -51.96
N GLU A 304 12.60 33.80 -51.69
CA GLU A 304 13.74 33.76 -50.76
C GLU A 304 13.31 33.30 -49.35
N ARG A 305 12.17 33.79 -48.85
CA ARG A 305 11.61 33.33 -47.56
C ARG A 305 11.24 31.86 -47.56
N LYS A 306 10.64 31.36 -48.65
CA LYS A 306 10.28 29.95 -48.79
C LYS A 306 11.51 29.06 -48.96
N GLU A 307 12.52 29.47 -49.70
CA GLU A 307 13.78 28.71 -49.82
C GLU A 307 14.46 28.55 -48.47
N LYS A 308 14.56 29.64 -47.70
CA LYS A 308 15.10 29.61 -46.34
C LYS A 308 14.30 28.75 -45.37
N SER A 309 13.02 28.47 -45.67
CA SER A 309 12.16 27.63 -44.83
C SER A 309 12.46 26.14 -44.96
N VAL A 310 13.05 25.72 -46.09
CA VAL A 310 13.30 24.31 -46.47
C VAL A 310 14.74 23.86 -46.19
N GLU A 311 15.68 24.78 -46.00
CA GLU A 311 17.07 24.52 -45.58
C GLU A 311 17.19 24.01 -44.14
#